data_AF-W4UYK9-F1
#
_entry.id   AF-W4UYK9-F1
#
_cell.length_a   1.000
_cell.length_b   1.000
_cell.length_c   1.000
_cell.angle_alpha   90.00
_cell.angle_beta   90.00
_cell.angle_gamma   90.00
#
_symmetry.space_group_name_H-M   'P 1'
#
loop_
_entity.id
_entity.type
_entity.pdbx_description
1 polymer ?
#
loop_
_entity_poly.entity_id
_entity_poly.type
_entity_poly.pdbx_seq_one_letter_code
_entity_poly.pdbx_strand_id
1 'polypeptide(L)'
;MFGFSEEERSQVSRPRRRKKTAKPKQSKQEDRFIDWREEMILESIARKEKEQQSGQTTSENTPLVYPVEDARRAEQQEALRREQEQEEYLKPIPFKAEILPHYREGSLVSDEHNRIGYLRDMDGLQPMFHPLELTETQERKASIYVEIRDTYYHLYQNEAERLEANPALREMLNHLYDNFTDRFGRLNEKKNLDLIKMDARGTEILSLERYIDGVAQKADIFHHPVAFNPNEITEATDAREALVASLNKYAGVNLEYMAGLTGGTKDNVLEELHGSIYFNPEINGYEIADKYIAGNVIEKADGVERFLRDNPRTLRRKNPCRHFGKPPRNLSRSTTLILISERGGFLKVFTKNTHRTCSIRMFR
;
A
#
# COMPACT_ATOMS: atom_id res chain seq x y z
N MET A 1 38.23 50.20 -22.00
CA MET A 1 38.79 50.90 -20.82
C MET A 1 38.05 50.31 -19.62
N PHE A 2 38.64 49.40 -18.83
CA PHE A 2 39.73 49.60 -17.85
C PHE A 2 39.39 50.58 -16.73
N GLY A 3 39.41 50.07 -15.50
CA GLY A 3 39.13 50.83 -14.26
C GLY A 3 39.12 49.95 -13.01
N PHE A 4 40.12 49.07 -12.84
CA PHE A 4 40.33 48.35 -11.57
C PHE A 4 40.66 49.36 -10.46
N SER A 5 40.13 49.15 -9.26
CA SER A 5 40.28 50.04 -8.11
C SER A 5 41.70 50.05 -7.54
N GLU A 6 42.04 51.12 -6.81
CA GLU A 6 43.42 51.44 -6.42
C GLU A 6 44.08 50.44 -5.44
N GLU A 7 43.32 49.52 -4.84
CA GLU A 7 43.81 48.56 -3.84
C GLU A 7 44.62 47.39 -4.43
N GLU A 8 44.48 47.08 -5.73
CA GLU A 8 45.22 45.97 -6.36
C GLU A 8 46.66 46.33 -6.82
N ARG A 9 47.12 47.57 -6.62
CA ARG A 9 48.38 48.07 -7.19
C ARG A 9 49.58 48.21 -6.25
N SER A 10 49.48 47.87 -4.96
CA SER A 10 50.61 47.98 -4.03
C SER A 10 51.24 46.64 -3.62
N GLN A 11 52.19 46.14 -4.41
CA GLN A 11 53.21 45.24 -3.88
C GLN A 11 54.22 46.02 -3.03
N VAL A 12 54.10 45.94 -1.69
CA VAL A 12 55.17 46.38 -0.78
C VAL A 12 55.42 45.31 0.28
N SER A 13 56.58 44.67 0.18
CA SER A 13 57.11 43.74 1.18
C SER A 13 57.21 44.42 2.55
N ARG A 14 56.69 43.77 3.61
CA ARG A 14 56.88 44.16 5.01
C ARG A 14 57.30 42.95 5.88
N PRO A 15 58.09 43.18 6.93
CA PRO A 15 59.15 42.24 7.31
C PRO A 15 58.70 41.06 8.20
N ARG A 16 59.50 39.98 8.17
CA ARG A 16 59.35 38.78 9.00
C ARG A 16 59.38 39.10 10.50
N ARG A 17 58.21 39.25 11.13
CA ARG A 17 58.07 39.30 12.58
C ARG A 17 58.14 37.86 13.14
N ARG A 18 59.23 37.49 13.82
CA ARG A 18 59.41 36.19 14.48
C ARG A 18 58.22 35.88 15.40
N LYS A 19 57.36 34.93 15.01
CA LYS A 19 56.35 34.34 15.90
C LYS A 19 57.07 33.37 16.86
N LYS A 20 56.75 33.48 18.16
CA LYS A 20 57.19 32.53 19.19
C LYS A 20 56.68 31.13 18.82
N THR A 21 57.51 30.11 19.00
CA THR A 21 57.14 28.69 18.80
C THR A 21 56.12 28.26 19.84
N ALA A 22 54.84 28.33 19.48
CA ALA A 22 53.80 27.59 20.20
C ALA A 22 53.99 26.09 19.92
N LYS A 23 53.90 25.26 20.96
CA LYS A 23 53.91 23.79 20.82
C LYS A 23 52.77 23.37 19.87
N PRO A 24 52.93 22.32 19.05
CA PRO A 24 51.82 21.79 18.27
C PRO A 24 50.70 21.38 19.23
N LYS A 25 49.48 21.87 18.99
CA LYS A 25 48.31 21.20 19.54
C LYS A 25 48.30 19.79 18.95
N GLN A 26 48.06 18.78 19.77
CA GLN A 26 47.73 17.45 19.26
C GLN A 26 46.53 17.61 18.31
N SER A 27 46.74 17.32 17.03
CA SER A 27 45.64 17.01 16.14
C SER A 27 44.91 15.83 16.78
N LYS A 28 43.62 16.01 17.09
CA LYS A 28 42.73 14.85 17.16
C LYS A 28 42.95 14.10 15.85
N GLN A 29 43.18 12.79 15.93
CA GLN A 29 43.00 11.95 14.76
C GLN A 29 41.53 12.14 14.37
N GLU A 30 41.32 12.81 13.25
CA GLU A 30 40.11 12.58 12.48
C GLU A 30 40.24 11.14 12.03
N ASP A 31 39.38 10.27 12.58
CA ASP A 31 39.24 8.92 12.05
C ASP A 31 38.91 9.09 10.57
N ARG A 32 39.87 8.73 9.71
CA ARG A 32 39.63 8.73 8.27
C ARG A 32 38.44 7.81 8.07
N PHE A 33 37.33 8.34 7.57
CA PHE A 33 36.20 7.51 7.19
C PHE A 33 36.65 6.65 6.02
N ILE A 34 37.02 5.41 6.32
CA ILE A 34 37.47 4.43 5.34
C ILE A 34 36.22 3.97 4.59
N ASP A 35 36.23 4.08 3.26
CA ASP A 35 35.16 3.49 2.44
C ASP A 35 35.16 1.97 2.68
N TRP A 36 33.99 1.35 2.78
CA TRP A 36 33.86 -0.09 3.09
C TRP A 36 34.68 -0.97 2.11
N ARG A 37 34.90 -0.46 0.90
CA ARG A 37 35.75 -1.06 -0.13
C ARG A 37 37.25 -1.05 0.22
N GLU A 38 37.75 -0.02 0.89
CA GLU A 38 39.13 0.08 1.38
C GLU A 38 39.35 -0.80 2.62
N GLU A 39 38.38 -0.89 3.54
CA GLU A 39 38.40 -1.82 4.68
C GLU A 39 38.57 -3.28 4.22
N MET A 40 37.74 -3.72 3.27
CA MET A 40 37.80 -5.07 2.68
C MET A 40 39.17 -5.39 2.07
N ILE A 41 39.83 -4.40 1.45
CA ILE A 41 41.17 -4.57 0.88
C ILE A 41 42.21 -4.74 1.99
N LEU A 42 42.19 -3.89 3.02
CA LEU A 42 43.15 -3.94 4.13
C LEU A 42 43.02 -5.22 4.96
N GLU A 43 41.78 -5.67 5.24
CA GLU A 43 41.50 -6.93 5.93
C GLU A 43 42.06 -8.13 5.15
N SER A 44 41.94 -8.11 3.81
CA SER A 44 42.47 -9.17 2.93
C SER A 44 44.01 -9.18 2.88
N ILE A 45 44.65 -8.01 2.93
CA ILE A 45 46.13 -7.88 2.98
C ILE A 45 46.64 -8.40 4.32
N ALA A 46 46.04 -7.98 5.43
CA ALA A 46 46.43 -8.41 6.78
C ALA A 46 46.26 -9.92 7.02
N ARG A 47 45.28 -10.58 6.37
CA ARG A 47 45.17 -12.05 6.36
C ARG A 47 46.34 -12.68 5.59
N LYS A 48 46.61 -12.21 4.37
CA LYS A 48 47.74 -12.71 3.54
C LYS A 48 49.10 -12.52 4.22
N GLU A 49 49.32 -11.42 4.93
CA GLU A 49 50.56 -11.20 5.71
C GLU A 49 50.68 -12.15 6.91
N LYS A 50 49.58 -12.45 7.62
CA LYS A 50 49.57 -13.44 8.70
C LYS A 50 49.80 -14.87 8.20
N GLU A 51 49.27 -15.21 7.03
CA GLU A 51 49.49 -16.50 6.36
C GLU A 51 50.94 -16.65 5.87
N GLN A 52 51.61 -15.55 5.48
CA GLN A 52 53.03 -15.57 5.10
C GLN A 52 53.98 -15.68 6.31
N GLN A 53 53.61 -15.16 7.48
CA GLN A 53 54.48 -15.15 8.67
C GLN A 53 54.44 -16.44 9.50
N SER A 54 53.43 -17.30 9.32
CA SER A 54 53.30 -18.55 10.11
C SER A 54 54.17 -19.72 9.60
N GLY A 55 54.90 -19.55 8.50
CA GLY A 55 55.59 -20.64 7.79
C GLY A 55 57.07 -20.91 8.15
N GLN A 56 57.63 -20.36 9.24
CA GLN A 56 59.09 -20.46 9.52
C GLN A 56 59.48 -21.04 10.90
N THR A 57 59.39 -22.38 11.03
CA THR A 57 60.16 -23.25 11.95
C THR A 57 60.12 -24.70 11.42
N THR A 58 61.16 -25.55 11.42
CA THR A 58 62.61 -25.40 11.70
C THR A 58 63.39 -26.58 11.07
N SER A 59 64.59 -26.32 10.53
CA SER A 59 65.73 -27.24 10.24
C SER A 59 65.53 -28.65 9.62
N GLU A 60 66.28 -28.89 8.53
CA GLU A 60 66.89 -30.17 8.10
C GLU A 60 66.01 -31.28 7.49
N ASN A 61 65.68 -31.16 6.19
CA ASN A 61 66.33 -31.93 5.10
C ASN A 61 65.71 -31.65 3.72
N THR A 62 66.56 -31.56 2.69
CA THR A 62 66.27 -31.56 1.23
C THR A 62 65.11 -30.68 0.71
N PRO A 63 65.39 -29.54 0.02
CA PRO A 63 64.33 -28.71 -0.52
C PRO A 63 63.68 -29.34 -1.76
N LEU A 64 62.50 -29.93 -1.58
CA LEU A 64 61.54 -30.18 -2.67
C LEU A 64 61.00 -28.82 -3.16
N VAL A 65 61.66 -28.25 -4.16
CA VAL A 65 61.20 -27.02 -4.82
C VAL A 65 59.96 -27.33 -5.65
N TYR A 66 58.79 -27.25 -5.03
CA TYR A 66 57.53 -27.13 -5.75
C TYR A 66 57.53 -25.79 -6.50
N PRO A 67 57.34 -25.76 -7.84
CA PRO A 67 57.42 -24.51 -8.59
C PRO A 67 56.29 -23.55 -8.16
N VAL A 68 56.66 -22.34 -7.75
CA VAL A 68 55.72 -21.27 -7.33
C VAL A 68 54.75 -20.88 -8.47
N GLU A 69 55.14 -21.14 -9.73
CA GLU A 69 54.30 -21.02 -10.91
C GLU A 69 53.15 -22.05 -10.93
N ASP A 70 53.39 -23.29 -10.48
CA ASP A 70 52.38 -24.36 -10.53
C ASP A 70 51.35 -24.21 -9.40
N ALA A 71 51.77 -23.72 -8.23
CA ALA A 71 50.84 -23.31 -7.17
C ALA A 71 49.90 -22.17 -7.61
N ARG A 72 50.44 -21.12 -8.25
CA ARG A 72 49.62 -20.01 -8.81
C ARG A 72 48.70 -20.46 -9.94
N ARG A 73 49.12 -21.41 -10.78
CA ARG A 73 48.27 -22.02 -11.82
C ARG A 73 47.16 -22.87 -11.22
N ALA A 74 47.43 -23.63 -10.16
CA ALA A 74 46.42 -24.41 -9.45
C ALA A 74 45.38 -23.50 -8.79
N GLU A 75 45.81 -22.43 -8.12
CA GLU A 75 44.92 -21.39 -7.55
C GLU A 75 44.05 -20.73 -8.63
N GLN A 76 44.61 -20.38 -9.79
CA GLN A 76 43.85 -19.86 -10.94
C GLN A 76 42.83 -20.87 -11.49
N GLN A 77 43.19 -22.14 -11.61
CA GLN A 77 42.25 -23.19 -12.05
C GLN A 77 41.14 -23.43 -11.04
N GLU A 78 41.43 -23.33 -9.74
CA GLU A 78 40.41 -23.47 -8.69
C GLU A 78 39.49 -22.25 -8.65
N ALA A 79 40.01 -21.04 -8.85
CA ALA A 79 39.20 -19.83 -9.01
C ALA A 79 38.25 -19.96 -10.21
N LEU A 80 38.75 -20.35 -11.39
CA LEU A 80 37.94 -20.57 -12.59
C LEU A 80 36.85 -21.65 -12.38
N ARG A 81 37.12 -22.70 -11.60
CA ARG A 81 36.11 -23.71 -11.24
C ARG A 81 35.02 -23.13 -10.35
N ARG A 82 35.40 -22.38 -9.30
CA ARG A 82 34.43 -21.71 -8.42
C ARG A 82 33.58 -20.69 -9.18
N GLU A 83 34.17 -19.95 -10.11
CA GLU A 83 33.43 -19.04 -11.01
C GLU A 83 32.43 -19.80 -11.88
N GLN A 84 32.82 -20.93 -12.49
CA GLN A 84 31.91 -21.78 -13.27
C GLN A 84 30.79 -22.41 -12.43
N GLU A 85 31.10 -22.85 -11.20
CA GLU A 85 30.13 -23.38 -10.25
C GLU A 85 29.12 -22.29 -9.81
N GLN A 86 29.56 -21.05 -9.60
CA GLN A 86 28.71 -19.89 -9.32
C GLN A 86 27.83 -19.52 -10.53
N GLU A 87 28.41 -19.42 -11.73
CA GLU A 87 27.65 -19.19 -12.97
C GLU A 87 26.60 -20.28 -13.21
N GLU A 88 26.88 -21.54 -12.87
CA GLU A 88 25.92 -22.62 -12.97
C GLU A 88 24.81 -22.53 -11.91
N TYR A 89 25.16 -22.20 -10.67
CA TYR A 89 24.20 -22.01 -9.58
C TYR A 89 23.18 -20.89 -9.83
N LEU A 90 23.59 -19.82 -10.52
CA LEU A 90 22.77 -18.65 -10.84
C LEU A 90 21.92 -18.78 -12.12
N LYS A 91 22.06 -19.87 -12.89
CA LYS A 91 21.25 -20.05 -14.11
C LYS A 91 19.76 -20.05 -13.77
N PRO A 92 18.91 -19.34 -14.53
CA PRO A 92 17.47 -19.40 -14.35
C PRO A 92 16.97 -20.83 -14.55
N ILE A 93 16.12 -21.29 -13.65
CA ILE A 93 15.50 -22.63 -13.70
C ILE A 93 13.98 -22.52 -13.74
N PRO A 94 13.25 -23.47 -14.31
CA PRO A 94 11.79 -23.48 -14.24
C PRO A 94 11.31 -23.57 -12.78
N PHE A 95 10.39 -22.70 -12.38
CA PHE A 95 9.81 -22.72 -11.03
C PHE A 95 8.85 -23.91 -10.89
N LYS A 96 9.05 -24.73 -9.86
CA LYS A 96 8.29 -25.99 -9.66
C LYS A 96 7.20 -25.93 -8.62
N ALA A 97 7.29 -25.02 -7.66
CA ALA A 97 6.33 -24.91 -6.56
C ALA A 97 5.01 -24.28 -7.04
N GLU A 98 3.98 -24.40 -6.22
CA GLU A 98 2.67 -23.82 -6.50
C GLU A 98 2.74 -22.29 -6.62
N ILE A 99 2.13 -21.74 -7.67
CA ILE A 99 2.08 -20.30 -7.90
C ILE A 99 0.95 -19.73 -7.04
N LEU A 100 1.30 -19.04 -5.95
CA LEU A 100 0.30 -18.44 -5.07
C LEU A 100 -0.43 -17.27 -5.76
N PRO A 101 -1.71 -17.00 -5.47
CA PRO A 101 -2.51 -15.99 -6.18
C PRO A 101 -1.97 -14.55 -6.11
N HIS A 102 -1.11 -14.25 -5.14
CA HIS A 102 -0.47 -12.94 -4.98
C HIS A 102 0.89 -12.83 -5.68
N TYR A 103 1.45 -13.89 -6.26
CA TYR A 103 2.70 -13.83 -7.00
C TYR A 103 2.54 -13.06 -8.31
N ARG A 104 3.57 -12.28 -8.66
CA ARG A 104 3.65 -11.43 -9.85
C ARG A 104 5.06 -11.55 -10.45
N GLU A 105 5.23 -11.00 -11.65
CA GLU A 105 6.58 -10.82 -12.19
C GLU A 105 7.41 -9.93 -11.25
N GLY A 106 8.64 -10.37 -10.94
CA GLY A 106 9.49 -9.75 -9.93
C GLY A 106 9.16 -10.13 -8.48
N SER A 107 8.25 -11.09 -8.22
CA SER A 107 8.02 -11.55 -6.85
C SER A 107 9.19 -12.36 -6.32
N LEU A 108 9.65 -12.04 -5.10
CA LEU A 108 10.66 -12.83 -4.38
C LEU A 108 10.05 -14.15 -3.89
N VAL A 109 10.73 -15.28 -4.12
CA VAL A 109 10.28 -16.61 -3.68
C VAL A 109 11.45 -17.44 -3.20
N SER A 110 11.17 -18.48 -2.43
CA SER A 110 12.11 -19.53 -2.03
C SER A 110 11.94 -20.78 -2.91
N ASP A 111 13.05 -21.31 -3.42
CA ASP A 111 13.13 -22.63 -4.08
C ASP A 111 13.10 -23.79 -3.07
N GLU A 112 12.94 -25.03 -3.54
CA GLU A 112 13.00 -26.29 -2.75
C GLU A 112 14.25 -26.39 -1.85
N HIS A 113 15.33 -25.70 -2.24
CA HIS A 113 16.62 -25.65 -1.57
C HIS A 113 16.78 -24.42 -0.64
N ASN A 114 15.68 -23.74 -0.27
CA ASN A 114 15.66 -22.47 0.48
C ASN A 114 16.44 -21.30 -0.17
N ARG A 115 16.76 -21.41 -1.46
CA ARG A 115 17.43 -20.35 -2.22
C ARG A 115 16.43 -19.25 -2.52
N ILE A 116 16.84 -18.00 -2.33
CA ILE A 116 16.01 -16.83 -2.64
C ILE A 116 16.27 -16.38 -4.07
N GLY A 117 15.20 -16.04 -4.78
CA GLY A 117 15.25 -15.55 -6.14
C GLY A 117 13.97 -14.81 -6.51
N TYR A 118 13.89 -14.30 -7.73
CA TYR A 118 12.69 -13.65 -8.25
C TYR A 118 12.07 -14.45 -9.40
N LEU A 119 10.74 -14.35 -9.54
CA LEU A 119 10.00 -14.92 -10.66
C LEU A 119 10.02 -14.00 -11.89
N ARG A 120 10.18 -14.59 -13.08
CA ARG A 120 9.96 -13.96 -14.39
C ARG A 120 9.14 -14.86 -15.31
N ASP A 121 8.76 -14.31 -16.46
CA ASP A 121 8.04 -15.02 -17.52
C ASP A 121 6.71 -15.64 -17.02
N MET A 122 6.01 -14.92 -16.14
CA MET A 122 4.75 -15.35 -15.52
C MET A 122 3.62 -15.60 -16.54
N ASP A 123 3.62 -14.87 -17.65
CA ASP A 123 2.69 -15.05 -18.78
C ASP A 123 3.09 -16.21 -19.71
N GLY A 124 4.23 -16.87 -19.44
CA GLY A 124 4.74 -17.99 -20.22
C GLY A 124 4.06 -19.33 -19.89
N LEU A 125 4.55 -20.39 -20.54
CA LEU A 125 4.12 -21.78 -20.26
C LEU A 125 4.45 -22.23 -18.83
N GLN A 126 5.52 -21.69 -18.25
CA GLN A 126 5.95 -21.93 -16.88
C GLN A 126 6.82 -20.75 -16.42
N PRO A 127 6.60 -20.18 -15.22
CA PRO A 127 7.47 -19.12 -14.70
C PRO A 127 8.90 -19.60 -14.48
N MET A 128 9.86 -18.69 -14.69
CA MET A 128 11.28 -18.94 -14.44
C MET A 128 11.68 -18.35 -13.09
N PHE A 129 12.37 -19.15 -12.29
CA PHE A 129 13.04 -18.72 -11.06
C PHE A 129 14.46 -18.29 -11.38
N HIS A 130 14.79 -17.05 -11.00
CA HIS A 130 16.12 -16.48 -11.13
C HIS A 130 16.74 -16.36 -9.73
N PRO A 131 17.74 -17.21 -9.39
CA PRO A 131 18.45 -17.12 -8.12
C PRO A 131 19.10 -15.74 -7.91
N LEU A 132 19.17 -15.27 -6.66
CA LEU A 132 19.87 -14.06 -6.27
C LEU A 132 21.14 -14.39 -5.48
N GLU A 133 22.24 -13.69 -5.79
CA GLU A 133 23.40 -13.65 -4.90
C GLU A 133 23.09 -12.77 -3.69
N LEU A 134 22.97 -13.39 -2.52
CA LEU A 134 22.71 -12.71 -1.26
C LEU A 134 23.73 -13.17 -0.21
N THR A 135 24.05 -12.30 0.74
CA THR A 135 24.79 -12.74 1.94
C THR A 135 23.88 -13.58 2.82
N GLU A 136 24.45 -14.50 3.61
CA GLU A 136 23.72 -15.38 4.54
C GLU A 136 22.78 -14.62 5.50
N THR A 137 23.07 -13.35 5.80
CA THR A 137 22.17 -12.49 6.60
C THR A 137 20.98 -11.95 5.81
N GLN A 138 21.17 -11.63 4.52
CA GLN A 138 20.11 -11.23 3.60
C GLN A 138 19.22 -12.40 3.18
N GLU A 139 19.78 -13.61 3.00
CA GLU A 139 19.02 -14.83 2.70
C GLU A 139 18.03 -15.15 3.82
N ARG A 140 18.50 -15.25 5.07
CA ARG A 140 17.65 -15.49 6.25
C ARG A 140 16.55 -14.43 6.40
N LYS A 141 16.90 -13.18 6.14
CA LYS A 141 15.98 -12.03 6.19
C LYS A 141 14.92 -12.10 5.10
N ALA A 142 15.31 -12.46 3.88
CA ALA A 142 14.40 -12.62 2.75
C ALA A 142 13.47 -13.83 2.92
N SER A 143 13.98 -14.96 3.45
CA SER A 143 13.17 -16.13 3.81
C SER A 143 12.06 -15.77 4.80
N ILE A 144 12.39 -15.16 5.94
CA ILE A 144 11.37 -14.74 6.94
C ILE A 144 10.43 -13.67 6.36
N TYR A 145 10.93 -12.76 5.51
CA TYR A 145 10.10 -11.79 4.81
C TYR A 145 9.07 -12.45 3.86
N VAL A 146 9.48 -13.44 3.07
CA VAL A 146 8.61 -14.22 2.18
C VAL A 146 7.53 -14.95 2.99
N GLU A 147 7.90 -15.57 4.12
CA GLU A 147 6.93 -16.19 5.04
C GLU A 147 5.92 -15.19 5.62
N ILE A 148 6.35 -13.98 6.03
CA ILE A 148 5.45 -12.91 6.48
C ILE A 148 4.48 -12.52 5.38
N ARG A 149 4.97 -12.30 4.16
CA ARG A 149 4.16 -11.89 3.01
C ARG A 149 3.12 -12.95 2.65
N ASP A 150 3.53 -14.21 2.58
CA ASP A 150 2.66 -15.29 2.14
C ASP A 150 1.61 -15.62 3.23
N THR A 151 1.99 -15.53 4.51
CA THR A 151 1.06 -15.60 5.64
C THR A 151 0.08 -14.42 5.66
N TYR A 152 0.53 -13.20 5.33
CA TYR A 152 -0.32 -12.01 5.23
C TYR A 152 -1.41 -12.18 4.16
N TYR A 153 -1.05 -12.60 2.94
CA TYR A 153 -2.03 -12.83 1.89
C TYR A 153 -2.94 -14.02 2.18
N HIS A 154 -2.43 -15.09 2.77
CA HIS A 154 -3.24 -16.23 3.19
C HIS A 154 -4.27 -15.83 4.27
N LEU A 155 -3.87 -15.07 5.29
CA LEU A 155 -4.79 -14.53 6.30
C LEU A 155 -5.85 -13.62 5.65
N TYR A 156 -5.42 -12.66 4.83
CA TYR A 156 -6.34 -11.72 4.18
C TYR A 156 -7.36 -12.43 3.30
N GLN A 157 -6.91 -13.37 2.46
CA GLN A 157 -7.80 -14.12 1.56
C GLN A 157 -8.74 -15.05 2.33
N ASN A 158 -8.24 -15.73 3.37
CA ASN A 158 -9.06 -16.64 4.18
C ASN A 158 -10.21 -15.90 4.89
N GLU A 159 -9.92 -14.73 5.46
CA GLU A 159 -10.93 -13.87 6.10
C GLU A 159 -11.87 -13.20 5.07
N ALA A 160 -11.37 -12.84 3.88
CA ALA A 160 -12.19 -12.28 2.79
C ALA A 160 -13.20 -13.28 2.23
N GLU A 161 -12.78 -14.54 2.03
CA GLU A 161 -13.62 -15.59 1.45
C GLU A 161 -14.65 -16.16 2.44
N ARG A 162 -14.25 -16.35 3.70
CA ARG A 162 -15.10 -17.00 4.71
C ARG A 162 -15.96 -16.01 5.50
N LEU A 163 -15.59 -14.73 5.53
CA LEU A 163 -16.20 -13.70 6.39
C LEU A 163 -16.15 -14.08 7.89
N GLU A 164 -15.14 -14.87 8.27
CA GLU A 164 -14.88 -15.34 9.63
C GLU A 164 -13.46 -14.94 10.04
N ALA A 165 -13.27 -14.65 11.33
CA ALA A 165 -11.96 -14.30 11.87
C ALA A 165 -11.08 -15.54 12.05
N ASN A 166 -9.84 -15.50 11.56
CA ASN A 166 -8.87 -16.59 11.74
C ASN A 166 -7.80 -16.21 12.79
N PRO A 167 -7.96 -16.57 14.08
CA PRO A 167 -7.00 -16.24 15.11
C PRO A 167 -5.65 -16.95 14.91
N ALA A 168 -5.65 -18.21 14.46
CA ALA A 168 -4.42 -19.00 14.31
C ALA A 168 -3.46 -18.42 13.26
N LEU A 169 -3.96 -18.02 12.09
CA LEU A 169 -3.14 -17.35 11.07
C LEU A 169 -2.66 -15.96 11.53
N ARG A 170 -3.46 -15.25 12.34
CA ARG A 170 -3.10 -13.95 12.91
C ARG A 170 -2.04 -14.07 14.02
N GLU A 171 -2.09 -15.10 14.84
CA GLU A 171 -1.03 -15.43 15.81
C GLU A 171 0.26 -15.81 15.09
N MET A 172 0.20 -16.62 14.02
CA MET A 172 1.35 -16.93 13.18
C MET A 172 1.97 -15.68 12.57
N LEU A 173 1.15 -14.79 11.98
CA LEU A 173 1.63 -13.52 11.40
C LEU A 173 2.29 -12.62 12.45
N ASN A 174 1.73 -12.54 13.67
CA ASN A 174 2.35 -11.82 14.78
C ASN A 174 3.72 -12.42 15.13
N HIS A 175 3.80 -13.74 15.31
CA HIS A 175 5.05 -14.42 15.66
C HIS A 175 6.14 -14.24 14.59
N LEU A 176 5.81 -14.36 13.30
CA LEU A 176 6.73 -14.12 12.20
C LEU A 176 7.22 -12.67 12.17
N TYR A 177 6.32 -11.70 12.32
CA TYR A 177 6.67 -10.28 12.42
C TYR A 177 7.57 -10.00 13.63
N ASP A 178 7.21 -10.47 14.83
CA ASP A 178 7.97 -10.20 16.05
C ASP A 178 9.39 -10.79 15.94
N ASN A 179 9.52 -12.04 15.47
CA ASN A 179 10.80 -12.71 15.18
C ASN A 179 11.66 -11.94 14.14
N PHE A 180 11.05 -11.42 13.07
CA PHE A 180 11.75 -10.54 12.13
C PHE A 180 12.24 -9.27 12.82
N THR A 181 11.40 -8.61 13.63
CA THR A 181 11.79 -7.35 14.28
C THR A 181 12.82 -7.51 15.39
N ASP A 182 12.84 -8.63 16.10
CA ASP A 182 13.87 -8.97 17.09
C ASP A 182 15.24 -9.21 16.44
N ARG A 183 15.28 -9.84 15.27
CA ARG A 183 16.54 -10.14 14.55
C ARG A 183 17.04 -8.99 13.68
N PHE A 184 16.13 -8.31 12.98
CA PHE A 184 16.45 -7.37 11.90
C PHE A 184 15.87 -5.97 12.10
N GLY A 185 15.17 -5.67 13.20
CA GLY A 185 14.47 -4.39 13.38
C GLY A 185 13.21 -4.24 12.52
N ARG A 186 12.59 -3.06 12.57
CA ARG A 186 11.28 -2.77 11.95
C ARG A 186 11.33 -2.90 10.42
N LEU A 187 10.24 -3.35 9.81
CA LEU A 187 10.14 -3.57 8.35
C LEU A 187 10.49 -2.30 7.56
N ASN A 188 10.04 -1.14 8.02
CA ASN A 188 10.27 0.16 7.39
C ASN A 188 11.63 0.83 7.73
N GLU A 189 12.53 0.16 8.48
CA GLU A 189 13.88 0.70 8.67
C GLU A 189 14.65 0.73 7.34
N LYS A 190 15.49 1.77 7.14
CA LYS A 190 16.27 1.97 5.90
C LYS A 190 17.03 0.71 5.45
N LYS A 191 17.63 0.00 6.40
CA LYS A 191 18.39 -1.24 6.16
C LYS A 191 17.52 -2.43 5.68
N ASN A 192 16.19 -2.34 5.83
CA ASN A 192 15.21 -3.38 5.47
C ASN A 192 14.43 -3.02 4.20
N LEU A 193 14.14 -1.73 4.00
CA LEU A 193 13.41 -1.21 2.83
C LEU A 193 13.97 -1.69 1.49
N ASP A 194 15.28 -1.67 1.28
CA ASP A 194 15.86 -1.97 -0.03
C ASP A 194 15.62 -3.42 -0.47
N LEU A 195 15.72 -4.38 0.47
CA LEU A 195 15.44 -5.80 0.21
C LEU A 195 13.94 -6.06 0.02
N ILE A 196 13.08 -5.42 0.82
CA ILE A 196 11.63 -5.57 0.69
C ILE A 196 11.14 -4.98 -0.64
N LYS A 197 11.73 -3.87 -1.11
CA LYS A 197 11.39 -3.23 -2.40
C LYS A 197 11.87 -3.98 -3.64
N MET A 198 12.73 -5.00 -3.49
CA MET A 198 13.03 -5.92 -4.60
C MET A 198 11.85 -6.83 -4.93
N ASP A 199 10.92 -7.03 -3.99
CA ASP A 199 9.71 -7.81 -4.20
C ASP A 199 8.60 -6.97 -4.84
N ALA A 200 7.97 -7.49 -5.90
CA ALA A 200 6.88 -6.84 -6.62
C ALA A 200 5.66 -6.45 -5.77
N ARG A 201 5.50 -7.03 -4.57
CA ARG A 201 4.43 -6.72 -3.60
C ARG A 201 4.95 -6.30 -2.22
N GLY A 202 6.20 -5.86 -2.12
CA GLY A 202 6.80 -5.43 -0.86
C GLY A 202 6.14 -4.19 -0.25
N THR A 203 5.57 -3.30 -1.06
CA THR A 203 4.86 -2.10 -0.62
C THR A 203 3.68 -2.38 0.31
N GLU A 204 2.94 -3.45 0.05
CA GLU A 204 1.82 -3.89 0.88
C GLU A 204 2.31 -4.39 2.25
N ILE A 205 3.44 -5.12 2.28
CA ILE A 205 4.02 -5.65 3.53
C ILE A 205 4.64 -4.53 4.38
N LEU A 206 5.19 -3.49 3.76
CA LEU A 206 5.59 -2.28 4.48
C LEU A 206 4.41 -1.56 5.15
N SER A 207 3.17 -1.78 4.70
CA SER A 207 1.96 -1.22 5.32
C SER A 207 1.53 -1.95 6.61
N LEU A 208 2.22 -3.04 7.00
CA LEU A 208 2.05 -3.69 8.31
C LEU A 208 2.53 -2.82 9.49
N GLU A 209 3.32 -1.78 9.24
CA GLU A 209 3.74 -0.81 10.24
C GLU A 209 3.21 0.58 9.88
N ARG A 210 2.48 1.21 10.81
CA ARG A 210 2.03 2.59 10.69
C ARG A 210 2.84 3.48 11.62
N TYR A 211 3.23 4.65 11.13
CA TYR A 211 3.95 5.65 11.93
C TYR A 211 2.98 6.70 12.46
N ILE A 212 2.82 6.76 13.77
CA ILE A 212 2.04 7.77 14.49
C ILE A 212 3.02 8.49 15.41
N ASP A 213 3.13 9.82 15.27
CA ASP A 213 4.08 10.68 16.00
C ASP A 213 5.55 10.20 15.93
N GLY A 214 5.93 9.58 14.80
CA GLY A 214 7.26 9.01 14.57
C GLY A 214 7.50 7.64 15.21
N VAL A 215 6.53 7.08 15.94
CA VAL A 215 6.59 5.74 16.53
C VAL A 215 5.94 4.72 15.58
N ALA A 216 6.65 3.63 15.27
CA ALA A 216 6.11 2.52 14.52
C ALA A 216 5.13 1.69 15.37
N GLN A 217 3.91 1.49 14.88
CA GLN A 217 2.85 0.69 15.48
C GLN A 217 2.41 -0.42 14.52
N LYS A 218 1.99 -1.57 15.05
CA LYS A 218 1.41 -2.68 14.28
C LYS A 218 0.12 -2.22 13.56
N ALA A 219 -0.11 -2.74 12.35
CA ALA A 219 -1.37 -2.56 11.63
C ALA A 219 -2.54 -3.34 12.26
N ASP A 220 -3.78 -2.94 11.95
CA ASP A 220 -5.01 -3.48 12.57
C ASP A 220 -5.18 -4.99 12.33
N ILE A 221 -4.64 -5.50 11.22
CA ILE A 221 -4.67 -6.92 10.84
C ILE A 221 -4.05 -7.84 11.90
N PHE A 222 -3.09 -7.35 12.69
CA PHE A 222 -2.49 -8.10 13.80
C PHE A 222 -3.44 -8.27 14.99
N HIS A 223 -4.58 -7.57 15.03
CA HIS A 223 -5.47 -7.49 16.20
C HIS A 223 -6.91 -7.90 15.88
N HIS A 224 -7.44 -7.54 14.70
CA HIS A 224 -8.79 -7.90 14.28
C HIS A 224 -8.88 -8.12 12.75
N PRO A 225 -9.99 -8.65 12.22
CA PRO A 225 -10.21 -8.73 10.78
C PRO A 225 -10.20 -7.36 10.12
N VAL A 226 -9.58 -7.30 8.93
CA VAL A 226 -9.56 -6.12 8.06
C VAL A 226 -10.09 -6.41 6.65
N ALA A 227 -10.30 -7.70 6.32
CA ALA A 227 -10.82 -8.14 5.04
C ALA A 227 -12.36 -7.99 4.93
N PHE A 228 -13.06 -8.07 6.07
CA PHE A 228 -14.51 -7.90 6.17
C PHE A 228 -14.87 -7.07 7.41
N ASN A 229 -16.11 -6.57 7.47
CA ASN A 229 -16.63 -5.88 8.65
C ASN A 229 -17.36 -6.89 9.56
N PRO A 230 -16.83 -7.24 10.76
CA PRO A 230 -17.51 -8.16 11.67
C PRO A 230 -18.77 -7.55 12.31
N ASN A 231 -18.92 -6.22 12.25
CA ASN A 231 -20.11 -5.50 12.71
C ASN A 231 -21.04 -5.16 11.54
N GLU A 232 -21.04 -5.96 10.46
CA GLU A 232 -22.05 -5.81 9.42
C GLU A 232 -23.42 -6.28 9.95
N ILE A 233 -24.44 -5.47 9.69
CA ILE A 233 -25.83 -5.82 10.01
C ILE A 233 -26.24 -6.97 9.09
N THR A 234 -26.53 -8.14 9.66
CA THR A 234 -26.94 -9.35 8.92
C THR A 234 -28.45 -9.50 8.82
N GLU A 235 -29.20 -8.97 9.79
CA GLU A 235 -30.66 -9.00 9.86
C GLU A 235 -31.18 -7.60 10.26
N ALA A 236 -32.34 -7.21 9.74
CA ALA A 236 -33.02 -5.97 10.07
C ALA A 236 -34.50 -6.23 10.34
N THR A 237 -35.04 -5.60 11.39
CA THR A 237 -36.41 -5.81 11.86
C THR A 237 -37.46 -5.01 11.10
N ASP A 238 -37.05 -3.93 10.43
CA ASP A 238 -37.88 -2.98 9.67
C ASP A 238 -37.13 -2.57 8.39
N ALA A 239 -37.81 -2.37 7.27
CA ALA A 239 -37.20 -1.83 6.06
C ALA A 239 -36.51 -0.46 6.29
N ARG A 240 -36.91 0.31 7.32
CA ARG A 240 -36.20 1.55 7.74
C ARG A 240 -34.82 1.28 8.32
N GLU A 241 -34.67 0.23 9.10
CA GLU A 241 -33.37 -0.22 9.63
C GLU A 241 -32.49 -0.72 8.49
N ALA A 242 -33.06 -1.54 7.58
CA ALA A 242 -32.39 -1.99 6.37
C ALA A 242 -31.97 -0.82 5.45
N LEU A 243 -32.76 0.26 5.38
CA LEU A 243 -32.42 1.47 4.63
C LEU A 243 -31.17 2.15 5.21
N VAL A 244 -31.09 2.30 6.53
CA VAL A 244 -29.90 2.85 7.21
C VAL A 244 -28.69 1.95 6.97
N ALA A 245 -28.84 0.63 7.08
CA ALA A 245 -27.77 -0.33 6.77
C ALA A 245 -27.28 -0.19 5.31
N SER A 246 -28.20 -0.10 4.34
CA SER A 246 -27.86 0.10 2.93
C SER A 246 -27.11 1.42 2.68
N LEU A 247 -27.53 2.50 3.34
CA LEU A 247 -26.87 3.80 3.21
C LEU A 247 -25.46 3.79 3.82
N ASN A 248 -25.28 3.11 4.95
CA ASN A 248 -23.96 2.96 5.58
C ASN A 248 -23.00 2.09 4.73
N LYS A 249 -23.50 1.03 4.07
CA LYS A 249 -22.66 0.12 3.27
C LYS A 249 -22.43 0.58 1.83
N TYR A 250 -23.44 1.14 1.16
CA TYR A 250 -23.40 1.47 -0.28
C TYR A 250 -23.50 2.96 -0.61
N ALA A 251 -23.61 3.85 0.39
CA ALA A 251 -23.89 5.28 0.22
C ALA A 251 -25.16 5.58 -0.62
N GLY A 252 -26.09 4.62 -0.69
CA GLY A 252 -27.26 4.65 -1.56
C GLY A 252 -28.28 3.56 -1.22
N VAL A 253 -29.43 3.55 -1.91
CA VAL A 253 -30.53 2.62 -1.67
C VAL A 253 -30.35 1.36 -2.53
N ASN A 254 -29.99 0.24 -1.91
CA ASN A 254 -29.79 -1.05 -2.55
C ASN A 254 -30.90 -2.03 -2.13
N LEU A 255 -31.94 -2.13 -2.96
CA LEU A 255 -33.10 -2.98 -2.67
C LEU A 255 -32.79 -4.47 -2.58
N GLU A 256 -31.73 -4.97 -3.24
CA GLU A 256 -31.33 -6.38 -3.13
C GLU A 256 -30.82 -6.67 -1.71
N TYR A 257 -29.89 -5.84 -1.24
CA TYR A 257 -29.34 -5.93 0.11
C TYR A 257 -30.43 -5.79 1.17
N MET A 258 -31.31 -4.80 1.03
CA MET A 258 -32.39 -4.54 1.99
C MET A 258 -33.42 -5.67 2.05
N ALA A 259 -33.74 -6.30 0.91
CA ALA A 259 -34.59 -7.50 0.87
C ALA A 259 -33.91 -8.69 1.58
N GLY A 260 -32.60 -8.87 1.38
CA GLY A 260 -31.80 -9.86 2.10
C GLY A 260 -31.84 -9.69 3.62
N LEU A 261 -31.61 -8.47 4.13
CA LEU A 261 -31.62 -8.17 5.57
C LEU A 261 -32.98 -8.40 6.25
N THR A 262 -34.08 -8.16 5.52
CA THR A 262 -35.45 -8.27 6.05
C THR A 262 -36.10 -9.63 5.81
N GLY A 263 -35.43 -10.53 5.08
CA GLY A 263 -36.03 -11.76 4.55
C GLY A 263 -37.22 -11.53 3.59
N GLY A 264 -37.43 -10.29 3.14
CA GLY A 264 -38.58 -9.87 2.36
C GLY A 264 -38.36 -9.89 0.85
N THR A 265 -39.33 -9.37 0.10
CA THR A 265 -39.16 -9.05 -1.32
C THR A 265 -38.88 -7.56 -1.52
N LYS A 266 -38.26 -7.20 -2.65
CA LYS A 266 -38.05 -5.80 -3.04
C LYS A 266 -39.33 -4.98 -3.10
N ASP A 267 -40.44 -5.61 -3.49
CA ASP A 267 -41.74 -4.95 -3.58
C ASP A 267 -42.29 -4.63 -2.17
N ASN A 268 -42.15 -5.55 -1.19
CA ASN A 268 -42.52 -5.28 0.22
C ASN A 268 -41.70 -4.11 0.81
N VAL A 269 -40.38 -4.11 0.59
CA VAL A 269 -39.46 -3.04 1.03
C VAL A 269 -39.84 -1.69 0.41
N LEU A 270 -40.31 -1.68 -0.84
CA LEU A 270 -40.80 -0.47 -1.53
C LEU A 270 -42.15 0.02 -1.01
N GLU A 271 -43.00 -0.87 -0.50
CA GLU A 271 -44.28 -0.52 0.13
C GLU A 271 -44.08 0.06 1.55
N GLU A 272 -43.24 -0.55 2.39
CA GLU A 272 -42.91 -0.01 3.72
C GLU A 272 -42.18 1.33 3.67
N LEU A 273 -41.30 1.53 2.69
CA LEU A 273 -40.53 2.77 2.49
C LEU A 273 -41.23 3.78 1.58
N HIS A 274 -42.52 3.57 1.27
CA HIS A 274 -43.29 4.48 0.44
C HIS A 274 -43.30 5.91 1.03
N GLY A 275 -42.73 6.86 0.28
CA GLY A 275 -42.57 8.27 0.70
C GLY A 275 -41.24 8.60 1.36
N SER A 276 -40.47 7.60 1.80
CA SER A 276 -39.09 7.77 2.30
C SER A 276 -38.06 7.69 1.17
N ILE A 277 -38.33 6.88 0.15
CA ILE A 277 -37.48 6.71 -1.05
C ILE A 277 -38.29 6.93 -2.33
N TYR A 278 -37.63 7.42 -3.37
CA TYR A 278 -38.20 7.63 -4.71
C TYR A 278 -37.25 7.14 -5.80
N PHE A 279 -37.81 6.67 -6.90
CA PHE A 279 -37.02 6.35 -8.09
C PHE A 279 -36.60 7.61 -8.85
N ASN A 280 -35.30 7.76 -9.07
CA ASN A 280 -34.70 8.79 -9.90
C ASN A 280 -34.40 8.23 -11.32
N PRO A 281 -35.07 8.75 -12.38
CA PRO A 281 -34.80 8.35 -13.76
C PRO A 281 -33.39 8.65 -14.25
N GLU A 282 -32.72 9.69 -13.74
CA GLU A 282 -31.41 10.16 -14.21
C GLU A 282 -30.30 9.14 -13.90
N ILE A 283 -30.38 8.49 -12.75
CA ILE A 283 -29.46 7.42 -12.33
C ILE A 283 -30.06 6.01 -12.46
N ASN A 284 -31.31 5.91 -12.97
CA ASN A 284 -32.10 4.67 -13.06
C ASN A 284 -32.12 3.85 -11.74
N GLY A 285 -32.17 4.53 -10.59
CA GLY A 285 -32.03 3.94 -9.25
C GLY A 285 -32.94 4.62 -8.21
N TYR A 286 -32.90 4.15 -6.97
CA TYR A 286 -33.67 4.73 -5.87
C TYR A 286 -32.81 5.66 -5.01
N GLU A 287 -33.39 6.77 -4.56
CA GLU A 287 -32.76 7.74 -3.66
C GLU A 287 -33.71 8.10 -2.51
N ILE A 288 -33.13 8.52 -1.38
CA ILE A 288 -33.89 9.07 -0.25
C ILE A 288 -34.61 10.35 -0.70
N ALA A 289 -35.82 10.58 -0.19
CA ALA A 289 -36.61 11.79 -0.42
C ALA A 289 -35.78 13.08 -0.27
N ASP A 290 -35.02 13.24 0.82
CA ASP A 290 -34.22 14.44 1.09
C ASP A 290 -33.17 14.73 0.00
N LYS A 291 -32.44 13.70 -0.44
CA LYS A 291 -31.45 13.79 -1.52
C LYS A 291 -32.11 14.02 -2.88
N TYR A 292 -33.23 13.35 -3.11
CA TYR A 292 -33.99 13.46 -4.36
C TYR A 292 -34.62 14.84 -4.54
N ILE A 293 -35.11 15.45 -3.46
CA ILE A 293 -35.73 16.78 -3.45
C ILE A 293 -34.69 17.91 -3.50
N ALA A 294 -33.44 17.66 -3.11
CA ALA A 294 -32.36 18.63 -3.22
C ALA A 294 -31.99 18.96 -4.70
N GLY A 295 -31.63 20.22 -4.97
CA GLY A 295 -31.15 20.69 -6.27
C GLY A 295 -32.22 21.38 -7.13
N ASN A 296 -32.11 21.27 -8.46
CA ASN A 296 -33.07 21.89 -9.37
C ASN A 296 -34.34 21.05 -9.52
N VAL A 297 -35.31 21.33 -8.65
CA VAL A 297 -36.62 20.66 -8.59
C VAL A 297 -37.39 20.71 -9.93
N ILE A 298 -37.18 21.76 -10.74
CA ILE A 298 -37.89 21.94 -12.02
C ILE A 298 -37.39 20.96 -13.07
N GLU A 299 -36.06 20.82 -13.23
CA GLU A 299 -35.46 19.89 -14.19
C GLU A 299 -35.78 18.43 -13.85
N LYS A 300 -35.75 18.08 -12.55
CA LYS A 300 -36.17 16.76 -12.07
C LYS A 300 -37.64 16.46 -12.37
N ALA A 301 -38.54 17.44 -12.22
CA ALA A 301 -39.95 17.28 -12.57
C ALA A 301 -40.16 17.06 -14.08
N ASP A 302 -39.49 17.85 -14.92
CA ASP A 302 -39.51 17.66 -16.39
C ASP A 302 -38.94 16.28 -16.80
N GLY A 303 -37.87 15.83 -16.12
CA GLY A 303 -37.28 14.50 -16.32
C GLY A 303 -38.23 13.35 -15.97
N VAL A 304 -38.95 13.46 -14.85
CA VAL A 304 -39.98 12.49 -14.45
C VAL A 304 -41.17 12.51 -15.42
N GLU A 305 -41.67 13.69 -15.83
CA GLU A 305 -42.78 13.77 -16.80
C GLU A 305 -42.41 13.13 -18.15
N ARG A 306 -41.17 13.28 -18.62
CA ARG A 306 -40.65 12.58 -19.82
C ARG A 306 -40.58 11.07 -19.60
N PHE A 307 -39.93 10.62 -18.52
CA PHE A 307 -39.80 9.19 -18.22
C PHE A 307 -41.17 8.49 -18.13
N LEU A 308 -42.18 9.13 -17.53
CA LEU A 308 -43.54 8.62 -17.43
C LEU A 308 -44.27 8.57 -18.80
N ARG A 309 -44.00 9.53 -19.69
CA ARG A 309 -44.53 9.53 -21.06
C ARG A 309 -43.95 8.37 -21.88
N ASP A 310 -42.65 8.14 -21.76
CA ASP A 310 -41.93 7.13 -22.55
C ASP A 310 -42.13 5.71 -22.00
N ASN A 311 -42.43 5.57 -20.69
CA ASN A 311 -42.61 4.28 -20.01
C ASN A 311 -43.97 4.15 -19.29
N PRO A 312 -45.11 4.26 -19.99
CA PRO A 312 -46.44 4.31 -19.37
C PRO A 312 -46.81 3.07 -18.52
N ARG A 313 -46.20 1.91 -18.78
CA ARG A 313 -46.39 0.69 -17.96
C ARG A 313 -45.59 0.66 -16.64
N THR A 314 -44.60 1.54 -16.46
CA THR A 314 -43.78 1.59 -15.22
C THR A 314 -44.42 2.37 -14.08
N LEU A 315 -45.51 3.10 -14.35
CA LEU A 315 -46.20 4.02 -13.44
C LEU A 315 -46.49 3.48 -12.02
N ARG A 316 -46.67 2.16 -11.89
CA ARG A 316 -47.03 1.46 -10.65
C ARG A 316 -45.89 0.63 -10.04
N ARG A 317 -44.83 0.29 -10.78
CA ARG A 317 -43.75 -0.59 -10.29
C ARG A 317 -42.52 0.12 -9.72
N LYS A 318 -42.32 1.40 -10.04
CA LYS A 318 -41.10 2.13 -9.64
C LYS A 318 -41.31 3.31 -8.68
N ASN A 319 -42.53 3.60 -8.23
CA ASN A 319 -42.84 4.72 -7.32
C ASN A 319 -42.03 6.03 -7.57
N PRO A 320 -42.01 6.58 -8.81
CA PRO A 320 -41.37 7.86 -9.08
C PRO A 320 -42.10 8.99 -8.35
N CYS A 321 -41.36 9.97 -7.83
CA CYS A 321 -41.95 11.04 -7.04
C CYS A 321 -42.92 11.89 -7.88
N ARG A 322 -44.18 11.99 -7.44
CA ARG A 322 -45.23 12.81 -8.09
C ARG A 322 -45.52 14.12 -7.36
N HIS A 323 -44.93 14.32 -6.18
CA HIS A 323 -45.24 15.43 -5.26
C HIS A 323 -44.39 16.70 -5.48
N PHE A 324 -43.84 16.88 -6.69
CA PHE A 324 -43.31 18.17 -7.11
C PHE A 324 -44.47 19.17 -7.27
N GLY A 325 -44.81 19.87 -6.19
CA GLY A 325 -45.78 20.95 -6.19
C GLY A 325 -45.38 21.98 -7.24
N LYS A 326 -46.14 22.05 -8.34
CA LYS A 326 -45.78 22.88 -9.51
C LYS A 326 -45.56 24.32 -9.05
N PRO A 327 -44.36 24.90 -9.26
CA PRO A 327 -44.11 26.27 -8.86
C PRO A 327 -45.09 27.20 -9.58
N PRO A 328 -45.57 28.28 -8.94
CA PRO A 328 -46.41 29.25 -9.63
C PRO A 328 -45.67 29.76 -10.89
N ARG A 329 -46.41 29.95 -11.99
CA ARG A 329 -45.92 30.09 -13.38
C ARG A 329 -44.89 31.22 -13.65
N ASN A 330 -44.51 31.98 -12.63
CA ASN A 330 -43.66 33.16 -12.68
C ASN A 330 -42.25 32.94 -12.08
N LEU A 331 -41.84 31.71 -11.74
CA LEU A 331 -40.45 31.43 -11.33
C LEU A 331 -39.54 31.14 -12.53
N SER A 332 -38.37 31.77 -12.54
CA SER A 332 -37.32 31.52 -13.54
C SER A 332 -36.68 30.14 -13.36
N ARG A 333 -36.29 29.50 -14.48
CA ARG A 333 -35.60 28.19 -14.51
C ARG A 333 -34.29 28.15 -13.69
N SER A 334 -33.67 29.30 -13.42
CA SER A 334 -32.44 29.40 -12.61
C SER A 334 -32.68 29.49 -11.09
N THR A 335 -33.92 29.33 -10.62
CA THR A 335 -34.25 29.59 -9.20
C THR A 335 -34.00 28.35 -8.34
N THR A 336 -32.94 28.37 -7.53
CA THR A 336 -32.77 27.39 -6.45
C THR A 336 -33.91 27.52 -5.44
N LEU A 337 -34.76 26.50 -5.36
CA LEU A 337 -35.82 26.40 -4.35
C LEU A 337 -35.27 25.62 -3.16
N ILE A 338 -35.19 26.25 -1.99
CA ILE A 338 -34.89 25.55 -0.74
C ILE A 338 -36.21 25.20 -0.08
N LEU A 339 -36.44 23.91 0.16
CA LEU A 339 -37.64 23.37 0.81
C LEU A 339 -37.30 23.01 2.25
N ILE A 340 -37.85 23.76 3.19
CA ILE A 340 -37.68 23.50 4.62
C ILE A 340 -38.94 22.76 5.12
N SER A 341 -38.74 21.58 5.68
CA SER A 341 -39.79 20.78 6.32
C SER A 341 -40.05 21.31 7.72
N GLU A 342 -41.23 21.89 7.96
CA GLU A 342 -41.71 22.19 9.32
C GLU A 342 -42.59 21.05 9.84
N ARG A 343 -42.45 20.74 11.15
CA ARG A 343 -43.28 19.75 11.86
C ARG A 343 -44.76 20.22 11.83
N GLY A 344 -45.51 19.75 10.82
CA GLY A 344 -46.89 20.19 10.57
C GLY A 344 -47.39 20.00 9.14
N GLY A 345 -46.59 19.47 8.22
CA GLY A 345 -47.04 19.16 6.84
C GLY A 345 -47.08 20.36 5.89
N PHE A 346 -46.40 21.45 6.23
CA PHE A 346 -46.19 22.60 5.36
C PHE A 346 -44.75 22.66 4.88
N LEU A 347 -44.56 22.82 3.56
CA LEU A 347 -43.28 23.13 2.95
C LEU A 347 -43.20 24.64 2.72
N LYS A 348 -42.25 25.31 3.40
CA LYS A 348 -41.88 26.68 3.08
C LYS A 348 -40.84 26.67 1.96
N VAL A 349 -41.16 27.38 0.89
CA VAL A 349 -40.27 27.56 -0.26
C VAL A 349 -39.53 28.88 -0.11
N PHE A 350 -38.19 28.82 -0.06
CA PHE A 350 -37.33 30.00 -0.14
C PHE A 350 -36.65 30.10 -1.50
N THR A 351 -36.73 31.27 -2.12
CA THR A 351 -35.97 31.63 -3.33
C THR A 351 -34.81 32.54 -2.93
N LYS A 352 -33.56 32.22 -3.28
CA LYS A 352 -32.39 33.03 -2.89
C LYS A 352 -32.40 34.49 -3.40
N ASN A 353 -33.12 34.78 -4.49
CA ASN A 353 -33.13 36.10 -5.14
C ASN A 353 -34.35 36.98 -4.85
N THR A 354 -35.34 36.54 -4.06
CA THR A 354 -36.42 37.43 -3.61
C THR A 354 -36.80 37.16 -2.16
N HIS A 355 -36.97 38.21 -1.36
CA HIS A 355 -37.55 38.17 -0.01
C HIS A 355 -39.07 37.89 -0.09
N ARG A 356 -39.47 36.79 -0.73
CA ARG A 356 -40.84 36.32 -0.85
C ARG A 356 -40.92 34.91 -0.31
N THR A 357 -41.48 34.78 0.89
CA THR A 357 -41.91 33.50 1.45
C THR A 357 -43.20 33.08 0.76
N CYS A 358 -43.22 31.88 0.18
CA CYS A 358 -44.43 31.32 -0.43
C CYS A 358 -44.72 29.96 0.22
N SER A 359 -45.85 29.87 0.92
CA SER A 359 -46.32 28.61 1.51
C SER A 359 -47.00 27.76 0.45
N ILE A 360 -46.52 26.53 0.24
CA ILE A 360 -47.23 25.53 -0.54
C ILE A 360 -47.98 24.61 0.44
N ARG A 361 -49.29 24.49 0.24
CA ARG A 361 -50.15 23.57 1.00
C ARG A 361 -50.13 22.22 0.30
N MET A 362 -49.55 21.20 0.94
CA MET A 362 -49.69 19.81 0.49
C MET A 362 -51.18 19.45 0.50
N PHE A 363 -51.67 18.86 -0.59
CA PHE A 363 -52.93 18.12 -0.54
C PHE A 363 -52.67 16.76 0.13
N ARG A 364 -53.68 16.28 0.85
CA ARG A 364 -53.64 15.06 1.67
C ARG A 364 -53.81 13.80 0.81
#